data_AF-A0A355QKB4-F1
#
_entry.id   AF-A0A355QKB4-F1
#
_cell.length_a   1.000
_cell.length_b   1.000
_cell.length_c   1.000
_cell.angle_alpha   90.00
_cell.angle_beta   90.00
_cell.angle_gamma   90.00
#
_symmetry.space_group_name_H-M   'P 1'
#
loop_
_entity.id
_entity.type
_entity.pdbx_description
1 polymer ?
#
loop_
_entity_poly.entity_id
_entity_poly.type
_entity_poly.pdbx_seq_one_letter_code
_entity_poly.pdbx_strand_id
1 'polypeptide(L)'
;RSGSRWFSADAMIITSSCMLVAALTYQVVSPFDSVETYNHGPGVMLAIVASAVMLAGAVLALQTAPYSAFRPLDRIIGWGHMGVGILAVVLVLVGSISGWTFDERSATDLPDDVKAELIRLRDETNEFPAMAASNAAKAVSLRNKYRLTALVVTDGLSEDGGGLGSLAIGVAIIGAALTVPASGLLGLDENRRWRWSAMVAGAGGGLALIAIVWIASLARVSDLKVVSGAGAFLTMFAGAILATTSKKILTEFRRNKTYDELEPAIAD
;
A
#
# COMPACT_ATOMS: atom_id res chain seq x y z
N ARG A 1 -16.64 -12.45 -25.78
CA ARG A 1 -16.42 -11.15 -26.47
C ARG A 1 -17.18 -10.07 -25.69
N SER A 2 -16.68 -9.51 -24.58
CA SER A 2 -15.42 -8.80 -24.25
C SER A 2 -15.48 -7.30 -24.58
N GLY A 3 -16.40 -6.57 -23.94
CA GLY A 3 -16.21 -5.14 -23.75
C GLY A 3 -15.01 -4.88 -22.83
N SER A 4 -14.38 -3.71 -22.94
CA SER A 4 -13.27 -3.32 -22.08
C SER A 4 -13.68 -3.40 -20.60
N ARG A 5 -12.96 -4.21 -19.81
CA ARG A 5 -13.16 -4.30 -18.35
C ARG A 5 -12.65 -3.05 -17.62
N TRP A 6 -11.91 -2.19 -18.29
CA TRP A 6 -11.40 -0.95 -17.68
C TRP A 6 -12.52 -0.01 -17.27
N PHE A 7 -13.64 0.00 -18.00
CA PHE A 7 -14.80 0.84 -17.72
C PHE A 7 -15.98 0.06 -17.12
N SER A 8 -15.73 -1.12 -16.52
CA SER A 8 -16.78 -1.81 -15.77
C SER A 8 -17.03 -1.11 -14.44
N ALA A 9 -18.25 -1.22 -13.92
CA ALA A 9 -18.65 -0.51 -12.70
C ALA A 9 -17.78 -0.89 -11.49
N ASP A 10 -17.38 -2.16 -11.38
CA ASP A 10 -16.43 -2.64 -10.37
C ASP A 10 -15.01 -2.08 -10.55
N ALA A 11 -14.52 -1.98 -11.79
CA ALA A 11 -13.21 -1.38 -12.06
C ALA A 11 -13.17 0.12 -11.73
N MET A 12 -14.28 0.83 -11.96
CA MET A 12 -14.40 2.25 -11.60
C MET A 12 -14.39 2.48 -10.09
N ILE A 13 -15.02 1.60 -9.30
CA ILE A 13 -14.92 1.62 -7.83
C ILE A 13 -13.48 1.45 -7.38
N ILE A 14 -12.79 0.45 -7.93
CA ILE A 14 -11.41 0.15 -7.54
C ILE A 14 -10.50 1.35 -7.89
N THR A 15 -10.60 1.85 -9.11
CA THR A 15 -9.77 2.97 -9.60
C THR A 15 -10.02 4.25 -8.80
N SER A 16 -11.27 4.62 -8.57
CA SER A 16 -11.61 5.82 -7.80
C SER A 16 -11.22 5.72 -6.32
N SER A 17 -11.37 4.55 -5.71
CA SER A 17 -10.89 4.29 -4.34
C SER A 17 -9.37 4.42 -4.25
N CYS A 18 -8.66 3.82 -5.20
CA CYS A 18 -7.21 3.93 -5.33
C CYS A 18 -6.74 5.39 -5.47
N MET A 19 -7.39 6.16 -6.34
CA MET A 19 -7.08 7.58 -6.54
C MET A 19 -7.33 8.40 -5.27
N LEU A 20 -8.45 8.17 -4.59
CA LEU A 20 -8.78 8.86 -3.35
C LEU A 20 -7.74 8.59 -2.26
N VAL A 21 -7.38 7.32 -2.06
CA VAL A 21 -6.39 6.95 -1.03
C VAL A 21 -5.00 7.48 -1.38
N ALA A 22 -4.60 7.47 -2.66
CA ALA A 22 -3.35 8.08 -3.08
C ALA A 22 -3.30 9.59 -2.82
N ALA A 23 -4.41 10.31 -3.09
CA ALA A 23 -4.51 11.74 -2.79
C ALA A 23 -4.47 12.02 -1.28
N LEU A 24 -5.15 11.19 -0.47
CA LEU A 24 -5.08 11.27 0.99
C LEU A 24 -3.69 10.96 1.53
N THR A 25 -2.98 10.00 0.92
CA THR A 25 -1.58 9.69 1.28
C THR A 25 -0.70 10.92 1.12
N TYR A 26 -0.83 11.61 -0.03
CA TYR A 26 -0.09 12.85 -0.26
C TYR A 26 -0.49 13.98 0.70
N GLN A 27 -1.74 14.02 1.17
CA GLN A 27 -2.20 15.04 2.12
C GLN A 27 -1.74 14.82 3.56
N VAL A 28 -1.58 13.55 3.96
CA VAL A 28 -1.28 13.16 5.35
C VAL A 28 0.22 13.02 5.58
N VAL A 29 1.01 12.80 4.52
CA VAL A 29 2.45 12.60 4.65
C VAL A 29 3.10 13.81 5.34
N SER A 30 3.80 13.54 6.43
CA SER A 30 4.54 14.58 7.14
C SER A 30 5.75 15.03 6.31
N PRO A 31 5.99 16.34 6.18
CA PRO A 31 7.25 16.83 5.63
C PRO A 31 8.41 16.44 6.57
N PHE A 32 9.62 16.37 6.00
CA PHE A 32 10.82 16.13 6.81
C PHE A 32 11.12 17.35 7.70
N ASP A 33 11.54 17.11 8.94
CA ASP A 33 11.72 18.14 9.99
C ASP A 33 12.57 19.34 9.60
N SER A 34 13.51 19.17 8.67
CA SER A 34 14.37 20.27 8.21
C SER A 34 13.73 21.18 7.15
N VAL A 35 12.44 20.98 6.82
CA VAL A 35 11.73 21.77 5.80
C VAL A 35 10.83 22.80 6.48
N GLU A 36 11.34 24.04 6.61
CA GLU A 36 10.64 25.13 7.30
C GLU A 36 9.47 25.74 6.51
N THR A 37 9.44 25.58 5.18
CA THR A 37 8.44 26.21 4.30
C THR A 37 7.76 25.22 3.35
N TYR A 38 7.10 24.19 3.91
CA TYR A 38 6.31 23.24 3.12
C TYR A 38 4.83 23.64 3.04
N ASN A 39 4.26 23.58 1.83
CA ASN A 39 2.83 23.73 1.59
C ASN A 39 2.40 22.76 0.49
N HIS A 40 1.36 21.97 0.76
CA HIS A 40 0.80 20.99 -0.17
C HIS A 40 0.16 21.64 -1.42
N GLY A 41 -0.17 22.93 -1.34
CA GLY A 41 -0.87 23.66 -2.40
C GLY A 41 -2.35 23.24 -2.57
N PRO A 42 -3.11 23.91 -3.44
CA PRO A 42 -4.55 23.63 -3.60
C PRO A 42 -4.82 22.36 -4.42
N GLY A 43 -3.83 21.85 -5.16
CA GLY A 43 -4.01 20.74 -6.10
C GLY A 43 -4.45 19.43 -5.43
N VAL A 44 -3.92 19.12 -4.24
CA VAL A 44 -4.30 17.92 -3.48
C VAL A 44 -5.77 17.96 -3.06
N MET A 45 -6.28 19.12 -2.63
CA MET A 45 -7.68 19.27 -2.24
C MET A 45 -8.60 19.01 -3.44
N LEU A 46 -8.25 19.55 -4.60
CA LEU A 46 -8.98 19.29 -5.85
C LEU A 46 -8.94 17.80 -6.22
N ALA A 47 -7.80 17.13 -6.06
CA ALA A 47 -7.67 15.70 -6.34
C ALA A 47 -8.52 14.84 -5.39
N ILE A 48 -8.58 15.18 -4.09
CA ILE A 48 -9.43 14.51 -3.11
C ILE A 48 -10.90 14.67 -3.49
N VAL A 49 -11.35 15.91 -3.75
CA VAL A 49 -12.75 16.20 -4.12
C VAL A 49 -13.13 15.48 -5.41
N ALA A 50 -12.31 15.56 -6.45
CA ALA A 50 -12.57 14.90 -7.73
C ALA A 50 -12.64 13.37 -7.57
N SER A 51 -11.74 12.78 -6.78
CA SER A 51 -11.74 11.33 -6.53
C SER A 51 -12.95 10.89 -5.72
N ALA A 52 -13.39 11.69 -4.75
CA ALA A 52 -14.60 11.43 -3.97
C ALA A 52 -15.87 11.50 -4.85
N VAL A 53 -15.98 12.50 -5.72
CA VAL A 53 -17.08 12.61 -6.70
C VAL A 53 -17.07 11.41 -7.66
N MET A 54 -15.90 11.03 -8.17
CA MET A 54 -15.75 9.86 -9.04
C MET A 54 -16.17 8.57 -8.31
N LEU A 55 -15.76 8.39 -7.05
CA LEU A 55 -16.15 7.24 -6.24
C LEU A 55 -17.66 7.20 -6.04
N ALA A 56 -18.30 8.31 -5.67
CA ALA A 56 -19.75 8.40 -5.51
C ALA A 56 -20.48 8.02 -6.81
N GLY A 57 -20.04 8.56 -7.96
CA GLY A 57 -20.55 8.19 -9.28
C GLY A 57 -20.38 6.70 -9.59
N ALA A 58 -19.22 6.13 -9.24
CA ALA A 58 -18.96 4.70 -9.40
C ALA A 58 -19.86 3.84 -8.51
N VAL A 59 -20.18 4.27 -7.27
CA VAL A 59 -21.14 3.56 -6.39
C VAL A 59 -22.53 3.55 -7.00
N LEU A 60 -23.01 4.69 -7.50
CA LEU A 60 -24.31 4.79 -8.17
C LEU A 60 -24.36 3.92 -9.44
N ALA A 61 -23.27 3.91 -10.21
CA ALA A 61 -23.15 3.03 -11.38
C ALA A 61 -23.18 1.55 -10.97
N LEU A 62 -22.46 1.16 -9.92
CA LEU A 62 -22.43 -0.22 -9.42
C LEU A 62 -23.80 -0.72 -8.92
N GLN A 63 -24.63 0.20 -8.42
CA GLN A 63 -25.99 -0.11 -7.97
C GLN A 63 -26.98 -0.29 -9.13
N THR A 64 -26.79 0.43 -10.23
CA THR A 64 -27.72 0.40 -11.38
C THR A 64 -27.22 -0.46 -12.54
N ALA A 65 -25.96 -0.89 -12.52
CA ALA A 65 -25.35 -1.60 -13.62
C ALA A 65 -26.03 -2.97 -13.86
N PRO A 66 -26.43 -3.28 -15.10
CA PRO A 66 -27.04 -4.56 -15.45
C PRO A 66 -25.94 -5.62 -15.59
N TYR A 67 -25.45 -6.13 -14.47
CA TYR A 67 -24.47 -7.22 -14.42
C TYR A 67 -25.09 -8.44 -13.75
N SER A 68 -24.69 -9.63 -14.21
CA SER A 68 -25.02 -10.90 -13.56
C SER A 68 -23.78 -11.79 -13.49
N ALA A 69 -23.80 -12.75 -12.57
CA ALA A 69 -22.80 -13.80 -12.53
C ALA A 69 -22.91 -14.70 -13.78
N PHE A 70 -21.78 -15.03 -14.41
CA PHE A 70 -21.76 -15.93 -15.56
C PHE A 70 -22.03 -17.38 -15.16
N ARG A 71 -21.58 -17.78 -13.98
CA ARG A 71 -21.95 -19.00 -13.26
C ARG A 71 -22.54 -18.63 -11.90
N PRO A 72 -23.55 -19.36 -11.42
CA PRO A 72 -24.14 -19.08 -10.12
C PRO A 72 -23.06 -19.16 -9.04
N LEU A 73 -23.07 -18.21 -8.12
CA LEU A 73 -22.14 -18.19 -6.99
C LEU A 73 -22.56 -19.24 -5.97
N ASP A 74 -21.58 -19.89 -5.36
CA ASP A 74 -21.83 -20.83 -4.26
C ASP A 74 -22.56 -20.11 -3.12
N ARG A 75 -23.71 -20.67 -2.69
CA ARG A 75 -24.53 -20.16 -1.58
C ARG A 75 -23.94 -20.53 -0.21
N ILE A 76 -22.66 -20.26 -0.03
CA ILE A 76 -21.91 -20.52 1.20
C ILE A 76 -21.24 -19.25 1.69
N ILE A 77 -21.07 -19.16 3.02
CA ILE A 77 -20.34 -18.07 3.65
C ILE A 77 -18.85 -18.27 3.39
N GLY A 78 -18.23 -17.28 2.77
CA GLY A 78 -16.81 -17.28 2.46
C GLY A 78 -15.95 -16.87 3.66
N TRP A 79 -15.81 -17.73 4.68
CA TRP A 79 -15.00 -17.47 5.88
C TRP A 79 -13.57 -17.02 5.57
N GLY A 80 -12.97 -17.57 4.51
CA GLY A 80 -11.64 -17.18 4.04
C GLY A 80 -11.51 -15.69 3.70
N HIS A 81 -12.58 -15.05 3.19
CA HIS A 81 -12.56 -13.61 2.90
C HIS A 81 -12.41 -12.77 4.18
N MET A 82 -13.11 -13.15 5.25
CA MET A 82 -13.01 -12.45 6.53
C MET A 82 -11.66 -12.72 7.20
N GLY A 83 -11.15 -13.95 7.10
CA GLY A 83 -9.80 -14.29 7.57
C GLY A 83 -8.72 -13.44 6.91
N VAL A 84 -8.82 -13.19 5.60
CA VAL A 84 -7.91 -12.28 4.88
C VAL A 84 -8.07 -10.83 5.36
N GLY A 85 -9.29 -10.37 5.64
CA GLY A 85 -9.53 -9.04 6.23
C GLY A 85 -8.83 -8.86 7.57
N ILE A 86 -8.95 -9.84 8.47
CA ILE A 86 -8.28 -9.82 9.78
C ILE A 86 -6.76 -9.85 9.60
N LEU A 87 -6.25 -10.73 8.73
CA LEU A 87 -4.82 -10.83 8.44
C LEU A 87 -4.26 -9.50 7.90
N ALA A 88 -4.99 -8.82 7.01
CA ALA A 88 -4.57 -7.53 6.46
C ALA A 88 -4.43 -6.48 7.58
N VAL A 89 -5.36 -6.41 8.53
CA VAL A 89 -5.25 -5.51 9.69
C VAL A 89 -4.03 -5.84 10.54
N VAL A 90 -3.80 -7.11 10.85
CA VAL A 90 -2.62 -7.54 11.63
C VAL A 90 -1.32 -7.15 10.93
N LEU A 91 -1.21 -7.42 9.63
CA LEU A 91 -0.04 -7.06 8.84
C LEU A 91 0.21 -5.56 8.81
N VAL A 92 -0.85 -4.75 8.74
CA VAL A 92 -0.74 -3.29 8.76
C VAL A 92 -0.36 -2.77 10.14
N LEU A 93 -0.89 -3.35 11.23
CA LEU A 93 -0.49 -2.98 12.59
C LEU A 93 1.00 -3.27 12.82
N VAL A 94 1.45 -4.48 12.47
CA VAL A 94 2.88 -4.86 12.54
C VAL A 94 3.71 -3.99 11.61
N GLY A 95 3.23 -3.75 10.39
CA GLY A 95 3.89 -2.89 9.41
C GLY A 95 4.04 -1.46 9.91
N SER A 96 3.03 -0.91 10.58
CA SER A 96 3.02 0.48 11.07
C SER A 96 4.07 0.71 12.17
N ILE A 97 4.31 -0.27 13.03
CA ILE A 97 5.35 -0.20 14.08
C ILE A 97 6.73 -0.71 13.62
N SER A 98 6.83 -1.27 12.42
CA SER A 98 8.10 -1.71 11.84
C SER A 98 8.84 -0.52 11.22
N GLY A 99 10.12 -0.68 10.89
CA GLY A 99 10.86 0.35 10.15
C GLY A 99 10.24 0.60 8.76
N TRP A 100 9.81 1.84 8.51
CA TRP A 100 9.34 2.35 7.22
C TRP A 100 10.45 2.98 6.41
N THR A 101 11.43 3.60 7.08
CA THR A 101 12.60 4.18 6.43
C THR A 101 13.87 3.86 7.21
N PHE A 102 14.93 3.60 6.46
CA PHE A 102 16.28 3.39 6.96
C PHE A 102 17.18 4.47 6.35
N ASP A 103 17.71 5.37 7.18
CA ASP A 103 18.61 6.44 6.75
C ASP A 103 20.04 6.18 7.22
N GLU A 104 20.94 5.93 6.26
CA GLU A 104 22.37 5.67 6.47
C GLU A 104 23.26 6.90 6.21
N ARG A 105 22.70 8.08 5.94
CA ARG A 105 23.52 9.27 5.60
C ARG A 105 24.52 9.62 6.70
N SER A 106 24.10 9.56 7.96
CA SER A 106 24.94 9.77 9.15
C SER A 106 26.04 8.70 9.32
N ALA A 107 25.93 7.54 8.67
CA ALA A 107 26.93 6.48 8.74
C ALA A 107 28.16 6.74 7.84
N THR A 108 28.13 7.79 7.02
CA THR A 108 29.20 8.10 6.07
C THR A 108 30.40 8.76 6.74
N ASP A 109 30.15 9.66 7.70
CA ASP A 109 31.19 10.38 8.42
C ASP A 109 31.52 9.66 9.72
N LEU A 110 32.60 8.86 9.68
CA LEU A 110 33.10 8.20 10.89
C LEU A 110 33.49 9.27 11.93
N PRO A 111 33.00 9.16 13.18
CA PRO A 111 33.47 9.98 14.28
C PRO A 111 35.00 9.91 14.43
N ASP A 112 35.61 10.99 14.93
CA ASP A 112 37.07 11.12 14.94
C ASP A 112 37.76 10.08 15.85
N ASP A 113 37.07 9.62 16.90
CA ASP A 113 37.50 8.50 17.75
C ASP A 113 37.59 7.18 16.97
N VAL A 114 36.66 6.90 16.06
CA VAL A 114 36.68 5.71 15.19
C VAL A 114 37.82 5.78 14.21
N LYS A 115 38.00 6.96 13.61
CA LYS A 115 39.09 7.20 12.64
C LYS A 115 40.43 6.98 13.33
N ALA A 116 40.60 7.50 14.54
CA ALA A 116 41.81 7.32 15.35
C ALA A 116 42.07 5.83 15.65
N GLU A 117 41.05 5.07 16.03
CA GLU A 117 41.21 3.63 16.30
C GLU A 117 41.50 2.81 15.03
N LEU A 118 40.89 3.16 13.90
CA LEU A 118 41.22 2.54 12.61
C LEU A 118 42.65 2.84 12.16
N ILE A 119 43.12 4.07 12.42
CA ILE A 119 44.51 4.47 12.19
C ILE A 119 45.45 3.68 13.12
N ARG A 120 45.11 3.54 14.41
CA ARG A 120 45.87 2.73 15.37
C ARG A 120 46.01 1.28 14.90
N LEU A 121 44.91 0.65 14.47
CA LEU A 121 44.91 -0.74 13.98
C LEU A 121 45.72 -0.91 12.68
N ARG A 122 45.70 0.10 11.80
CA ARG A 122 46.53 0.14 10.59
C ARG A 122 48.02 0.24 10.96
N ASP A 123 48.37 1.13 11.87
CA ASP A 123 49.76 1.37 12.25
C ASP A 123 50.33 0.14 13.01
N GLU A 124 49.52 -0.50 13.86
CA GLU A 124 49.85 -1.78 14.52
C GLU A 124 50.07 -2.91 13.51
N THR A 125 49.33 -2.91 12.38
CA THR A 125 49.51 -3.88 11.29
C THR A 125 50.78 -3.61 10.47
N ASN A 126 51.15 -2.34 10.29
CA ASN A 126 52.40 -1.96 9.62
C ASN A 126 53.62 -2.35 10.46
N GLU A 127 53.52 -2.24 11.78
CA GLU A 127 54.58 -2.64 12.72
C GLU A 127 54.64 -4.17 12.90
N PHE A 128 53.48 -4.83 12.97
CA PHE A 128 53.36 -6.28 13.15
C PHE A 128 52.50 -6.92 12.04
N PRO A 129 53.11 -7.31 10.90
CA PRO A 129 52.39 -7.92 9.77
C PRO A 129 51.61 -9.20 10.13
N ALA A 130 52.04 -9.94 11.16
CA ALA A 130 51.34 -11.13 11.66
C ALA A 130 49.94 -10.82 12.23
N MET A 131 49.68 -9.58 12.63
CA MET A 131 48.40 -9.14 13.20
C MET A 131 47.40 -8.66 12.14
N ALA A 132 47.78 -8.62 10.86
CA ALA A 132 46.98 -8.08 9.76
C ALA A 132 45.56 -8.66 9.69
N ALA A 133 45.43 -9.98 9.80
CA ALA A 133 44.12 -10.65 9.72
C ALA A 133 43.21 -10.27 10.92
N SER A 134 43.77 -10.24 12.13
CA SER A 134 43.03 -9.90 13.35
C SER A 134 42.60 -8.44 13.36
N ASN A 135 43.51 -7.54 12.99
CA ASN A 135 43.24 -6.10 12.98
C ASN A 135 42.30 -5.70 11.84
N ALA A 136 42.35 -6.37 10.68
CA ALA A 136 41.35 -6.21 9.63
C ALA A 136 39.94 -6.63 10.11
N ALA A 137 39.81 -7.76 10.82
CA ALA A 137 38.53 -8.19 11.38
C ALA A 137 37.98 -7.18 12.42
N LYS A 138 38.84 -6.65 13.30
CA LYS A 138 38.46 -5.59 14.25
C LYS A 138 38.02 -4.31 13.54
N ALA A 139 38.76 -3.87 12.52
CA ALA A 139 38.42 -2.69 11.74
C ALA A 139 37.06 -2.82 11.04
N VAL A 140 36.77 -3.99 10.45
CA VAL A 140 35.46 -4.29 9.84
C VAL A 140 34.36 -4.30 10.89
N SER A 141 34.58 -4.95 12.03
CA SER A 141 33.62 -4.99 13.14
C SER A 141 33.30 -3.58 13.67
N LEU A 142 34.33 -2.76 13.86
CA LEU A 142 34.19 -1.38 14.33
C LEU A 142 33.35 -0.56 13.35
N ARG A 143 33.69 -0.58 12.05
CA ARG A 143 32.91 0.10 11.01
C ARG A 143 31.44 -0.36 10.97
N ASN A 144 31.20 -1.67 11.07
CA ASN A 144 29.85 -2.21 11.09
C ASN A 144 29.06 -1.76 12.33
N LYS A 145 29.71 -1.71 13.50
CA LYS A 145 29.09 -1.23 14.74
C LYS A 145 28.68 0.24 14.62
N TYR A 146 29.57 1.09 14.11
CA TYR A 146 29.23 2.51 13.88
C TYR A 146 28.12 2.68 12.85
N ARG A 147 28.14 1.92 11.76
CA ARG A 147 27.05 1.96 10.77
C ARG A 147 25.70 1.63 11.40
N LEU A 148 25.63 0.63 12.27
CA LEU A 148 24.39 0.27 12.99
C LEU A 148 23.97 1.36 13.99
N THR A 149 24.92 2.02 14.66
CA THR A 149 24.62 3.12 15.60
C THR A 149 24.21 4.41 14.88
N ALA A 150 24.73 4.65 13.69
CA ALA A 150 24.42 5.82 12.88
C ALA A 150 23.19 5.65 11.99
N LEU A 151 22.62 4.43 11.92
CA LEU A 151 21.40 4.12 11.19
C LEU A 151 20.20 4.71 11.95
N VAL A 152 19.50 5.65 11.30
CA VAL A 152 18.23 6.17 11.83
C VAL A 152 17.09 5.35 11.20
N VAL A 153 16.30 4.72 12.06
CA VAL A 153 15.13 3.93 11.66
C VAL A 153 13.88 4.67 12.11
N THR A 154 13.03 5.03 11.16
CA THR A 154 11.73 5.65 11.44
C THR A 154 10.61 4.67 11.12
N ASP A 155 9.62 4.60 12.01
CA ASP A 155 8.43 3.77 11.85
C ASP A 155 7.33 4.51 11.06
N GLY A 156 6.16 3.88 10.89
CA GLY A 156 5.06 4.48 10.15
C GLY A 156 4.15 5.38 10.98
N LEU A 157 4.34 5.44 12.29
CA LEU A 157 3.46 6.21 13.21
C LEU A 157 4.09 7.54 13.62
N SER A 158 5.42 7.60 13.66
CA SER A 158 6.20 8.80 13.88
C SER A 158 6.05 9.79 12.73
N GLU A 159 6.05 11.08 13.08
CA GLU A 159 6.04 12.17 12.10
C GLU A 159 7.35 12.18 11.29
N ASP A 160 8.47 11.83 11.92
CA ASP A 160 9.80 11.66 11.33
C ASP A 160 9.83 10.59 10.20
N GLY A 161 8.91 9.62 10.24
CA GLY A 161 8.79 8.50 9.29
C GLY A 161 7.67 8.63 8.26
N GLY A 162 7.11 9.84 8.12
CA GLY A 162 6.06 10.16 7.16
C GLY A 162 4.63 9.94 7.66
N GLY A 163 4.43 9.39 8.87
CA GLY A 163 3.13 9.32 9.56
C GLY A 163 2.02 8.48 8.89
N LEU A 164 2.33 7.73 7.83
CA LEU A 164 1.35 7.04 6.98
C LEU A 164 0.68 5.81 7.60
N GLY A 165 1.23 5.30 8.70
CA GLY A 165 0.71 4.14 9.43
C GLY A 165 -0.69 4.37 9.96
N SER A 166 -0.99 5.58 10.43
CA SER A 166 -2.33 5.95 10.92
C SER A 166 -3.40 5.82 9.83
N LEU A 167 -3.12 6.37 8.64
CA LEU A 167 -3.97 6.26 7.46
C LEU A 167 -4.11 4.80 7.01
N ALA A 168 -3.00 4.07 6.95
CA ALA A 168 -2.99 2.66 6.56
C ALA A 168 -3.86 1.81 7.49
N ILE A 169 -3.77 2.01 8.81
CA ILE A 169 -4.60 1.32 9.81
C ILE A 169 -6.08 1.63 9.56
N GLY A 170 -6.44 2.89 9.35
CA GLY A 170 -7.82 3.30 9.07
C GLY A 170 -8.39 2.61 7.82
N VAL A 171 -7.65 2.63 6.71
CA VAL A 171 -8.07 1.98 5.46
C VAL A 171 -8.14 0.46 5.62
N ALA A 172 -7.22 -0.16 6.37
CA ALA A 172 -7.23 -1.60 6.64
C ALA A 172 -8.47 -2.03 7.44
N ILE A 173 -8.84 -1.26 8.48
CA ILE A 173 -10.04 -1.54 9.28
C ILE A 173 -11.30 -1.42 8.41
N ILE A 174 -11.40 -0.37 7.58
CA ILE A 174 -12.51 -0.21 6.63
C ILE A 174 -12.56 -1.42 5.68
N GLY A 175 -11.42 -1.76 5.07
CA GLY A 175 -11.31 -2.90 4.16
C GLY A 175 -11.73 -4.22 4.81
N ALA A 176 -11.29 -4.47 6.04
CA ALA A 176 -11.69 -5.64 6.82
C ALA A 176 -13.19 -5.66 7.12
N ALA A 177 -13.78 -4.53 7.54
CA ALA A 177 -15.21 -4.43 7.78
C ALA A 177 -16.04 -4.73 6.51
N LEU A 178 -15.57 -4.29 5.34
CA LEU A 178 -16.20 -4.57 4.05
C LEU A 178 -16.17 -6.06 3.67
N THR A 179 -15.24 -6.85 4.22
CA THR A 179 -15.22 -8.31 3.96
C THR A 179 -16.42 -9.04 4.56
N VAL A 180 -17.03 -8.50 5.62
CA VAL A 180 -18.18 -9.09 6.31
C VAL A 180 -19.37 -9.24 5.35
N PRO A 181 -19.91 -8.16 4.73
CA PRO A 181 -20.96 -8.32 3.74
C PRO A 181 -20.48 -9.01 2.45
N ALA A 182 -19.22 -8.84 2.04
CA ALA A 182 -18.69 -9.49 0.83
C ALA A 182 -18.64 -11.03 0.95
N SER A 183 -18.41 -11.54 2.16
CA SER A 183 -18.38 -12.99 2.45
C SER A 183 -19.74 -13.68 2.28
N GLY A 184 -20.83 -12.91 2.21
CA GLY A 184 -22.20 -13.43 2.20
C GLY A 184 -22.85 -13.56 3.58
N LEU A 185 -22.16 -13.14 4.66
CA LEU A 185 -22.70 -13.21 6.02
C LEU A 185 -23.98 -12.38 6.20
N LEU A 186 -24.07 -11.23 5.52
CA LEU A 186 -25.26 -10.36 5.57
C LEU A 186 -26.29 -10.69 4.49
N GLY A 187 -26.12 -11.78 3.75
CA GLY A 187 -27.02 -12.23 2.69
C GLY A 187 -26.26 -12.82 1.50
N LEU A 188 -26.82 -13.88 0.92
CA LEU A 188 -26.21 -14.64 -0.16
C LEU A 188 -26.60 -14.15 -1.56
N ASP A 189 -27.20 -12.97 -1.67
CA ASP A 189 -27.52 -12.35 -2.96
C ASP A 189 -26.23 -12.07 -3.76
N GLU A 190 -26.20 -12.52 -5.01
CA GLU A 190 -24.99 -12.48 -5.84
C GLU A 190 -24.59 -11.05 -6.15
N ASN A 191 -25.56 -10.19 -6.49
CA ASN A 191 -25.32 -8.78 -6.81
C ASN A 191 -24.78 -8.03 -5.59
N ARG A 192 -25.33 -8.31 -4.41
CA ARG A 192 -24.82 -7.76 -3.15
C ARG A 192 -23.38 -8.19 -2.91
N ARG A 193 -23.07 -9.48 -3.02
CA ARG A 193 -21.70 -9.99 -2.83
C ARG A 193 -20.71 -9.37 -3.82
N TRP A 194 -21.10 -9.23 -5.08
CA TRP A 194 -20.29 -8.54 -6.09
C TRP A 194 -20.02 -7.08 -5.73
N ARG A 195 -21.06 -6.33 -5.33
CA ARG A 195 -20.92 -4.93 -4.93
C ARG A 195 -19.93 -4.75 -3.78
N TRP A 196 -20.09 -5.54 -2.71
CA TRP A 196 -19.19 -5.47 -1.56
C TRP A 196 -17.78 -5.98 -1.90
N SER A 197 -17.66 -6.97 -2.78
CA SER A 197 -16.35 -7.44 -3.26
C SER A 197 -15.61 -6.36 -4.05
N ALA A 198 -16.32 -5.53 -4.83
CA ALA A 198 -15.72 -4.39 -5.51
C ALA A 198 -15.20 -3.34 -4.51
N MET A 199 -15.97 -3.06 -3.45
CA MET A 199 -15.54 -2.15 -2.38
C MET A 199 -14.31 -2.68 -1.63
N VAL A 200 -14.28 -3.97 -1.29
CA VAL A 200 -13.09 -4.62 -0.68
C VAL A 200 -11.88 -4.51 -1.60
N ALA A 201 -12.06 -4.73 -2.91
CA ALA A 201 -10.99 -4.60 -3.88
C ALA A 201 -10.45 -3.15 -3.97
N GLY A 202 -11.34 -2.16 -3.91
CA GLY A 202 -10.98 -0.75 -3.87
C GLY A 202 -10.23 -0.36 -2.60
N ALA A 203 -10.71 -0.79 -1.43
CA ALA A 203 -10.02 -0.55 -0.15
C ALA A 203 -8.65 -1.23 -0.10
N GLY A 204 -8.54 -2.48 -0.55
CA GLY A 204 -7.26 -3.19 -0.64
C GLY A 204 -6.29 -2.55 -1.64
N GLY A 205 -6.77 -2.16 -2.82
CA GLY A 205 -5.97 -1.45 -3.82
C GLY A 205 -5.46 -0.10 -3.30
N GLY A 206 -6.33 0.67 -2.65
CA GLY A 206 -5.96 1.92 -1.99
C GLY A 206 -4.92 1.72 -0.89
N LEU A 207 -5.11 0.74 -0.01
CA LEU A 207 -4.15 0.38 1.04
C LEU A 207 -2.77 0.04 0.47
N ALA A 208 -2.73 -0.74 -0.62
CA ALA A 208 -1.47 -1.06 -1.29
C ALA A 208 -0.78 0.20 -1.86
N LEU A 209 -1.58 1.13 -2.40
CA LEU A 209 -1.06 2.36 -2.98
C LEU A 209 -0.43 3.30 -1.95
N ILE A 210 -0.87 3.30 -0.68
CA ILE A 210 -0.21 4.08 0.38
C ILE A 210 1.29 3.76 0.39
N ALA A 211 1.62 2.47 0.46
CA ALA A 211 2.99 2.00 0.49
C ALA A 211 3.71 2.13 -0.87
N ILE A 212 3.03 1.87 -1.99
CA ILE A 212 3.63 2.00 -3.32
C ILE A 212 4.04 3.45 -3.58
N VAL A 213 3.17 4.41 -3.26
CA VAL A 213 3.46 5.85 -3.42
C VAL A 213 4.65 6.25 -2.55
N TRP A 214 4.71 5.77 -1.31
CA TRP A 214 5.85 5.99 -0.42
C TRP A 214 7.16 5.46 -1.01
N ILE A 215 7.18 4.17 -1.38
CA ILE A 215 8.36 3.49 -1.96
C ILE A 215 8.80 4.20 -3.24
N ALA A 216 7.86 4.52 -4.14
CA ALA A 216 8.16 5.19 -5.40
C ALA A 216 8.68 6.61 -5.20
N SER A 217 8.19 7.33 -4.18
CA SER A 217 8.65 8.68 -3.86
C SER A 217 10.08 8.67 -3.33
N LEU A 218 10.40 7.73 -2.43
CA LEU A 218 11.77 7.52 -1.97
C LEU A 218 12.66 7.12 -3.16
N ALA A 219 12.31 6.09 -3.91
CA ALA A 219 13.10 5.62 -5.05
C ALA A 219 13.37 6.68 -6.12
N ARG A 220 12.49 7.69 -6.23
CA ARG A 220 12.63 8.77 -7.21
C ARG A 220 13.49 9.93 -6.72
N VAL A 221 13.43 10.27 -5.43
CA VAL A 221 13.94 11.56 -4.91
C VAL A 221 15.00 11.37 -3.83
N SER A 222 15.04 10.24 -3.13
CA SER A 222 15.94 10.03 -2.01
C SER A 222 17.36 9.69 -2.44
N ASP A 223 18.32 10.00 -1.57
CA ASP A 223 19.69 9.48 -1.68
C ASP A 223 19.65 7.95 -1.67
N LEU A 224 20.63 7.30 -2.31
CA LEU A 224 20.84 5.85 -2.31
C LEU A 224 21.03 5.29 -0.89
N LYS A 225 21.37 6.15 0.08
CA LYS A 225 21.53 5.82 1.50
C LYS A 225 20.22 5.85 2.29
N VAL A 226 19.10 6.23 1.67
CA VAL A 226 17.78 6.21 2.29
C VAL A 226 16.94 5.15 1.60
N VAL A 227 16.48 4.15 2.35
CA VAL A 227 15.80 2.97 1.80
C VAL A 227 14.46 2.74 2.49
N SER A 228 13.46 2.34 1.71
CA SER A 228 12.16 1.92 2.24
C SER A 228 12.29 0.60 3.01
N GLY A 229 11.62 0.54 4.15
CA GLY A 229 11.69 -0.59 5.07
C GLY A 229 10.58 -1.64 4.94
N ALA A 230 10.66 -2.63 5.82
CA ALA A 230 9.72 -3.75 5.88
C ALA A 230 8.28 -3.29 6.20
N GLY A 231 8.09 -2.19 6.92
CA GLY A 231 6.77 -1.66 7.26
C GLY A 231 5.93 -1.27 6.04
N ALA A 232 6.53 -0.54 5.11
CA ALA A 232 5.92 -0.20 3.83
C ALA A 232 5.63 -1.47 2.99
N PHE A 233 6.57 -2.42 2.95
CA PHE A 233 6.37 -3.68 2.23
C PHE A 233 5.20 -4.50 2.79
N LEU A 234 5.10 -4.66 4.11
CA LEU A 234 4.00 -5.37 4.76
C LEU A 234 2.65 -4.70 4.49
N THR A 235 2.61 -3.36 4.50
CA THR A 235 1.40 -2.58 4.18
C THR A 235 0.98 -2.76 2.71
N MET A 236 1.94 -2.70 1.78
CA MET A 236 1.70 -3.00 0.36
C MET A 236 1.13 -4.41 0.19
N PHE A 237 1.75 -5.40 0.83
CA PHE A 237 1.34 -6.80 0.74
C PHE A 237 -0.05 -7.02 1.33
N ALA A 238 -0.35 -6.42 2.49
CA ALA A 238 -1.67 -6.45 3.12
C ALA A 238 -2.77 -5.90 2.18
N GLY A 239 -2.51 -4.77 1.53
CA GLY A 239 -3.42 -4.22 0.52
C GLY A 239 -3.61 -5.14 -0.68
N ALA A 240 -2.53 -5.72 -1.20
CA ALA A 240 -2.58 -6.61 -2.36
C ALA A 240 -3.36 -7.91 -2.07
N ILE A 241 -3.14 -8.56 -0.92
CA ILE A 241 -3.90 -9.77 -0.55
C ILE A 241 -5.38 -9.44 -0.33
N LEU A 242 -5.68 -8.28 0.27
CA LEU A 242 -7.05 -7.84 0.50
C LEU A 242 -7.75 -7.53 -0.83
N ALA A 243 -7.05 -6.91 -1.79
CA ALA A 243 -7.62 -6.64 -3.10
C ALA A 243 -7.89 -7.92 -3.90
N THR A 244 -6.96 -8.88 -3.84
CA THR A 244 -7.04 -10.13 -4.61
C THR A 244 -8.07 -11.12 -4.06
N THR A 245 -8.47 -11.00 -2.79
CA THR A 245 -9.55 -11.83 -2.21
C THR A 245 -10.84 -11.75 -3.04
N SER A 246 -11.16 -10.57 -3.58
CA SER A 246 -12.37 -10.33 -4.36
C SER A 246 -12.28 -10.77 -5.83
N LYS A 247 -11.08 -11.12 -6.32
CA LYS A 247 -10.81 -11.37 -7.74
C LYS A 247 -11.78 -12.39 -8.35
N LYS A 248 -12.02 -13.51 -7.66
CA LYS A 248 -12.88 -14.61 -8.15
C LYS A 248 -14.32 -14.12 -8.42
N ILE A 249 -14.89 -13.36 -7.49
CA ILE A 249 -16.26 -12.82 -7.62
C ILE A 249 -16.32 -11.77 -8.74
N LEU A 250 -15.35 -10.85 -8.77
CA LEU A 250 -15.32 -9.78 -9.78
C LEU A 250 -15.12 -10.31 -11.21
N THR A 251 -14.38 -11.40 -11.40
CA THR A 251 -14.18 -12.00 -12.72
C THR A 251 -15.39 -12.77 -13.23
N GLU A 252 -16.29 -13.20 -12.33
CA GLU A 252 -17.48 -13.95 -12.69
C GLU A 252 -18.60 -13.05 -13.23
N PHE A 253 -18.64 -11.81 -12.77
CA PHE A 253 -19.66 -10.84 -13.16
C PHE A 253 -19.41 -10.25 -14.54
N ARG A 254 -20.45 -10.28 -15.39
CA ARG A 254 -20.41 -9.73 -16.74
C ARG A 254 -21.65 -8.88 -17.00
N ARG A 255 -21.50 -7.84 -17.82
CA ARG A 255 -22.62 -7.00 -18.25
C ARG A 255 -23.62 -7.85 -19.04
N ASN A 256 -24.89 -7.77 -18.66
CA ASN A 256 -25.99 -8.39 -19.38
C ASN A 256 -26.07 -7.80 -20.78
N LYS A 257 -26.22 -8.67 -21.77
CA LYS A 257 -26.60 -8.26 -23.13
C LYS A 257 -28.12 -8.27 -23.19
N THR A 258 -28.75 -7.20 -22.73
CA THR A 258 -30.08 -6.88 -23.25
C THR A 258 -29.83 -6.41 -24.68
N TYR A 259 -30.17 -7.25 -25.66
CA TYR A 259 -30.45 -6.71 -26.98
C TYR A 259 -31.67 -5.82 -26.79
N ASP A 260 -31.63 -4.58 -27.27
CA ASP A 260 -32.87 -3.83 -27.45
C ASP A 260 -33.81 -4.74 -28.25
N GLU A 261 -35.06 -4.87 -27.83
CA GLU A 261 -36.07 -5.54 -28.62
C GLU A 261 -36.09 -4.83 -29.97
N LEU A 262 -35.57 -5.47 -31.01
CA LEU A 262 -35.80 -5.02 -32.38
C LEU A 262 -37.31 -5.11 -32.55
N GLU A 263 -37.96 -3.95 -32.54
CA GLU A 263 -39.37 -3.78 -32.89
C GLU A 263 -39.61 -4.66 -34.13
N PRO A 264 -40.52 -5.64 -34.07
CA PRO A 264 -40.73 -6.53 -35.21
C PRO A 264 -41.08 -5.63 -36.38
N ALA A 265 -40.24 -5.65 -37.43
CA ALA A 265 -40.51 -4.93 -38.65
C ALA A 265 -41.91 -5.35 -39.10
N ILE A 266 -42.87 -4.43 -38.97
CA ILE A 266 -44.21 -4.60 -39.50
C ILE A 266 -43.97 -4.75 -41.00
N ALA A 267 -44.11 -5.98 -41.48
CA ALA A 267 -44.11 -6.27 -42.90
C ALA A 267 -45.47 -5.80 -43.42
N ASP A 268 -45.49 -4.59 -43.96
CA ASP A 268 -46.53 -4.14 -44.89
C ASP A 268 -46.34 -4.81 -46.26
#